data_AF-A0A934GQS5-F1
#
_entry.id   AF-A0A934GQS5-F1
#
_cell.length_a   1.000
_cell.length_b   1.000
_cell.length_c   1.000
_cell.angle_alpha   90.00
_cell.angle_beta   90.00
_cell.angle_gamma   90.00
#
_symmetry.space_group_name_H-M   'P 1'
#
loop_
_entity.id
_entity.type
_entity.pdbx_description
1 polymer ?
#
loop_
_entity_poly.entity_id
_entity_poly.type
_entity_poly.pdbx_seq_one_letter_code
_entity_poly.pdbx_strand_id
1 'polypeptide(L)'
;MSVKERDRQWMIEADVWAPKRQRRKRPFQLHERRSCIGELVQIDGSPHAWLEGRRPRCTLIAFIDDATGRLQYARFESAETSCRSGLGRRRIEDRR
;
A
#
# COMPACT_ATOMS: atom_id res chain seq x y z
N MET A 1 -31.50 -2.95 -7.48
CA MET A 1 -31.45 -1.47 -7.45
C MET A 1 -32.05 -0.96 -6.15
N SER A 2 -31.28 -0.22 -5.36
CA SER A 2 -31.72 0.36 -4.08
C SER A 2 -32.78 1.44 -4.30
N VAL A 3 -33.68 1.65 -3.33
CA VAL A 3 -34.73 2.71 -3.38
C VAL A 3 -34.09 4.09 -3.55
N LYS A 4 -33.01 4.37 -2.81
CA LYS A 4 -32.27 5.63 -2.90
C LYS A 4 -31.69 5.92 -4.29
N GLU A 5 -31.31 4.87 -5.02
CA GLU A 5 -30.77 5.01 -6.38
C GLU A 5 -31.88 5.40 -7.37
N ARG A 6 -33.12 4.96 -7.14
CA ARG A 6 -34.28 5.33 -7.98
C ARG A 6 -34.66 6.78 -7.76
N ASP A 7 -34.78 7.22 -6.50
CA ASP A 7 -35.17 8.61 -6.18
C ASP A 7 -34.18 9.61 -6.81
N ARG A 8 -32.87 9.32 -6.73
CA ARG A 8 -31.83 10.13 -7.38
C ARG A 8 -32.03 10.21 -8.89
N GLN A 9 -32.39 9.11 -9.54
CA GLN A 9 -32.60 9.09 -10.99
C GLN A 9 -33.82 9.92 -11.40
N TRP A 10 -34.91 9.86 -10.63
CA TRP A 10 -36.13 10.66 -10.85
C TRP A 10 -35.87 12.15 -10.66
N MET A 11 -35.06 12.52 -9.65
CA MET A 11 -34.68 13.92 -9.43
C MET A 11 -33.77 14.48 -10.54
N ILE A 12 -32.94 13.64 -11.17
CA ILE A 12 -32.14 14.02 -12.34
C ILE A 12 -33.04 14.20 -13.56
N GLU A 13 -34.02 13.32 -13.77
CA GLU A 13 -34.98 13.40 -14.88
C GLU A 13 -35.93 14.61 -14.75
N ALA A 14 -36.30 14.97 -13.53
CA ALA A 14 -37.11 16.14 -13.23
C ALA A 14 -36.33 17.47 -13.26
N ASP A 15 -35.04 17.46 -13.62
CA ASP A 15 -34.12 18.62 -13.65
C ASP A 15 -33.99 19.38 -12.30
N VAL A 16 -34.45 18.76 -11.21
CA VAL A 16 -34.32 19.30 -9.84
C VAL A 16 -32.91 19.06 -9.32
N TRP A 17 -32.22 18.03 -9.82
CA TRP A 17 -30.91 17.62 -9.35
C TRP A 17 -29.90 17.48 -10.51
N ALA A 18 -28.92 18.38 -10.55
CA ALA A 18 -27.78 18.25 -11.46
C ALA A 18 -26.81 17.15 -11.00
N PRO A 19 -26.50 16.13 -11.83
CA PRO A 19 -25.56 15.08 -11.45
C PRO A 19 -24.16 15.69 -11.26
N LYS A 20 -23.60 15.52 -10.06
CA LYS A 20 -22.23 15.97 -9.78
C LYS A 20 -21.27 15.19 -10.68
N ARG A 21 -20.56 15.91 -11.56
CA ARG A 21 -19.50 15.33 -12.40
C ARG A 21 -18.45 14.69 -11.49
N GLN A 22 -18.24 13.38 -11.63
CA GLN A 22 -17.21 12.69 -10.87
C GLN A 22 -15.86 13.32 -11.22
N ARG A 23 -15.11 13.74 -10.19
CA ARG A 23 -13.76 14.28 -10.40
C ARG A 23 -12.92 13.19 -11.05
N ARG A 24 -12.35 13.46 -12.24
CA ARG A 24 -11.39 12.55 -12.87
C ARG A 24 -10.31 12.23 -11.84
N LYS A 25 -10.08 10.93 -11.59
CA LYS A 25 -8.97 10.50 -10.75
C LYS A 25 -7.70 11.03 -11.41
N ARG A 26 -6.84 11.70 -10.63
CA ARG A 26 -5.52 12.08 -11.12
C ARG A 26 -4.79 10.78 -11.51
N PRO A 27 -4.23 10.66 -12.72
CA PRO A 27 -3.41 9.50 -13.04
C PRO A 27 -2.22 9.50 -12.09
N PHE A 28 -2.02 8.39 -11.39
CA PHE A 28 -0.78 8.16 -10.67
C PHE A 28 0.30 7.95 -11.72
N GLN A 29 1.30 8.83 -11.75
CA GLN A 29 2.46 8.67 -12.62
C GLN A 29 3.25 7.46 -12.10
N LEU A 30 3.41 6.44 -12.94
CA LEU A 30 4.38 5.38 -12.65
C LEU A 30 5.78 5.97 -12.80
N HIS A 31 6.65 5.72 -11.81
CA HIS A 31 8.07 5.99 -11.95
C HIS A 31 8.69 4.93 -12.89
N GLU A 32 9.76 5.31 -13.60
CA GLU A 32 10.55 4.34 -14.37
C GLU A 32 11.37 3.47 -13.41
N ARG A 33 11.40 2.16 -13.66
CA ARG A 33 12.21 1.24 -12.86
C ARG A 33 13.70 1.56 -13.02
N ARG A 34 14.47 1.41 -11.95
CA ARG A 34 15.92 1.55 -11.98
C ARG A 34 16.60 0.45 -12.80
N SER A 35 17.79 0.74 -13.30
CA SER A 35 18.54 -0.16 -14.20
C SER A 35 19.23 -1.31 -13.47
N CYS A 36 19.55 -1.15 -12.19
CA CYS A 36 20.41 -2.07 -11.44
C CYS A 36 19.74 -2.60 -10.17
N ILE A 37 19.99 -3.88 -9.87
CA ILE A 37 19.56 -4.54 -8.63
C ILE A 37 20.22 -3.85 -7.44
N GLY A 38 19.44 -3.54 -6.40
CA GLY A 38 19.90 -2.94 -5.15
C GLY A 38 20.12 -1.43 -5.21
N GLU A 39 19.89 -0.79 -6.37
CA GLU A 39 19.93 0.67 -6.50
C GLU A 39 18.79 1.33 -5.71
N LEU A 40 17.61 0.72 -5.74
CA LEU A 40 16.45 1.14 -4.97
C LEU A 40 15.69 -0.09 -4.46
N VAL A 41 15.43 -0.10 -3.16
CA VAL A 41 14.61 -1.12 -2.50
C VAL A 41 13.40 -0.44 -1.89
N GLN A 42 12.21 -0.81 -2.37
CA GLN A 42 10.95 -0.38 -1.78
C GLN A 42 10.69 -1.20 -0.52
N ILE A 43 10.55 -0.50 0.60
CA ILE A 43 10.14 -1.09 1.88
C ILE A 43 8.66 -0.77 2.06
N ASP A 44 7.83 -1.80 2.06
CA ASP A 44 6.39 -1.66 2.26
C ASP A 44 5.95 -2.36 3.55
N GLY A 45 5.02 -1.72 4.26
CA GLY A 45 4.43 -2.18 5.52
C GLY A 45 2.97 -2.55 5.30
N SER A 46 2.66 -3.83 5.46
CA SER A 46 1.30 -4.35 5.30
C SER A 46 0.76 -4.85 6.64
N PRO A 47 0.07 -3.99 7.42
CA PRO A 47 -0.57 -4.40 8.66
C PRO A 47 -1.80 -5.28 8.35
N HIS A 48 -1.70 -6.58 8.62
CA HIS A 48 -2.79 -7.51 8.39
C HIS A 48 -2.83 -8.64 9.42
N ALA A 49 -3.97 -9.34 9.50
CA ALA A 49 -4.08 -10.57 10.29
C ALA A 49 -3.52 -11.76 9.49
N TRP A 50 -2.25 -11.69 9.07
CA TRP A 50 -1.58 -12.68 8.21
C TRP A 50 -1.66 -14.13 8.72
N LEU A 51 -1.84 -14.29 10.02
CA LEU A 51 -1.89 -15.58 10.68
C LEU A 51 -3.32 -16.00 11.07
N GLU A 52 -4.34 -15.39 10.47
CA GLU A 52 -5.76 -15.82 10.54
C GLU A 52 -6.24 -16.15 11.98
N GLY A 53 -5.81 -15.34 12.96
CA GLY A 53 -6.19 -15.50 14.36
C GLY A 53 -5.30 -16.41 15.21
N ARG A 54 -4.30 -17.10 14.62
CA ARG A 54 -3.31 -17.91 15.37
C ARG A 54 -2.30 -17.05 16.14
N ARG A 55 -2.17 -15.78 15.78
CA ARG A 55 -1.35 -14.78 16.45
C ARG A 55 -2.03 -13.40 16.38
N PRO A 56 -1.62 -12.47 17.26
CA PRO A 56 -1.99 -11.07 17.13
C PRO A 56 -1.68 -10.53 15.74
N ARG A 57 -2.41 -9.49 15.31
CA ARG A 57 -2.14 -8.79 14.05
C ARG A 57 -0.66 -8.42 13.99
N CYS A 58 -0.02 -8.71 12.87
CA CYS A 58 1.38 -8.42 12.63
C CYS A 58 1.52 -7.63 11.34
N THR A 59 2.57 -6.85 11.25
CA THR A 59 2.93 -6.15 10.03
C THR A 59 3.94 -6.98 9.27
N LEU A 60 3.66 -7.23 7.99
CA LEU A 60 4.67 -7.72 7.05
C LEU A 60 5.45 -6.53 6.52
N ILE A 61 6.75 -6.49 6.81
CA ILE A 61 7.69 -5.54 6.22
C ILE A 61 8.38 -6.26 5.06
N ALA A 62 8.07 -5.86 3.82
CA ALA A 62 8.60 -6.46 2.60
C ALA A 62 9.62 -5.52 1.94
N PHE A 63 10.75 -6.08 1.50
CA PHE A 63 11.82 -5.40 0.78
C PHE A 63 11.79 -5.87 -0.67
N ILE A 64 11.35 -5.00 -1.55
CA ILE A 64 11.17 -5.31 -2.98
C ILE A 64 12.19 -4.49 -3.76
N ASP A 65 13.01 -5.17 -4.55
CA ASP A 65 13.92 -4.51 -5.48
C ASP A 65 13.13 -3.80 -6.58
N ASP A 66 13.39 -2.52 -6.83
CA ASP A 66 12.66 -1.74 -7.84
C ASP A 66 13.01 -2.18 -9.28
N ALA A 67 14.29 -2.46 -9.54
CA ALA A 67 14.77 -2.85 -10.87
C ALA A 67 14.14 -4.17 -11.33
N THR A 68 14.11 -5.18 -10.47
CA THR A 68 13.61 -6.52 -10.80
C THR A 68 12.20 -6.81 -10.32
N GLY A 69 11.69 -6.09 -9.32
CA GLY A 69 10.45 -6.41 -8.63
C GLY A 69 10.55 -7.65 -7.73
N ARG A 70 11.76 -8.16 -7.46
CA ARG A 70 11.96 -9.36 -6.65
C ARG A 70 11.87 -9.02 -5.16
N LEU A 71 11.18 -9.88 -4.41
CA LEU A 71 11.21 -9.84 -2.95
C LEU A 71 12.61 -10.25 -2.49
N GLN A 72 13.39 -9.30 -1.97
CA GLN A 72 14.74 -9.54 -1.45
C GLN A 72 14.69 -10.05 -0.01
N TYR A 73 13.78 -9.51 0.79
CA TYR A 73 13.65 -9.85 2.20
C TYR A 73 12.24 -9.55 2.69
N ALA A 74 11.77 -10.31 3.69
CA ALA A 74 10.50 -10.05 4.34
C ALA A 74 10.58 -10.43 5.82
N ARG A 75 9.97 -9.63 6.69
CA ARG A 75 9.89 -9.93 8.12
C ARG A 75 8.53 -9.57 8.70
N PHE A 76 8.05 -10.39 9.61
CA PHE A 76 6.89 -10.07 10.44
C PHE A 76 7.32 -9.34 11.71
N GLU A 77 6.68 -8.21 11.99
CA GLU A 77 6.80 -7.49 13.26
C GLU A 77 5.44 -7.41 13.97
N SER A 78 5.44 -7.41 15.30
CA SER A 78 4.24 -7.42 16.14
C SER A 78 3.44 -6.11 16.10
N ALA A 79 4.06 -4.97 15.80
CA ALA A 79 3.37 -3.69 15.64
C ALA A 79 4.26 -2.70 14.88
N GLU A 80 3.69 -1.99 13.90
CA GLU A 80 4.32 -0.78 13.35
C GLU A 80 4.32 0.30 14.42
N THR A 81 5.35 0.35 15.24
CA THR A 81 5.57 1.52 16.07
C THR A 81 6.20 2.57 15.17
N SER A 82 5.45 3.63 14.84
CA SER A 82 5.90 4.77 14.02
C SER A 82 7.16 5.48 14.58
N CYS A 83 7.69 5.05 15.73
CA CYS A 83 8.90 5.58 16.32
C CYS A 83 10.13 4.83 15.76
N ARG A 84 10.87 5.50 14.88
CA ARG A 84 12.34 5.53 14.79
C ARG A 84 13.08 4.40 15.57
N SER A 85 12.83 3.14 15.26
CA SER A 85 13.45 2.01 15.94
C SER A 85 14.69 1.60 15.15
N GLY A 86 15.72 2.44 15.21
CA GLY A 86 17.11 1.99 15.12
C GLY A 86 17.56 1.14 13.92
N LEU A 87 16.84 1.08 12.79
CA LEU A 87 17.38 0.56 11.52
C LEU A 87 18.26 1.62 10.82
N GLY A 88 18.98 2.39 11.62
CA GLY A 88 20.15 3.14 11.18
C GLY A 88 21.38 2.36 11.60
N ARG A 89 22.09 1.80 10.60
CA ARG A 89 23.44 1.22 10.71
C ARG A 89 23.55 -0.13 11.43
N ARG A 90 23.41 -1.22 10.68
CA ARG A 90 24.27 -2.39 10.93
C ARG A 90 25.05 -2.70 9.66
N ARG A 91 26.35 -2.36 9.70
CA ARG A 91 27.35 -2.82 8.74
C ARG A 91 27.23 -4.33 8.61
N ILE A 92 27.24 -4.78 7.37
CA ILE A 92 27.42 -6.19 7.00
C ILE A 92 28.91 -6.51 7.22
N GLU A 93 29.31 -6.72 8.47
CA GLU A 93 30.63 -7.26 8.83
C GLU A 93 30.46 -8.02 10.14
N ASP A 94 30.08 -9.31 10.02
CA ASP A 94 30.72 -10.38 10.79
C ASP A 94 30.25 -11.75 10.27
N ARG A 95 31.10 -12.36 9.46
CA ARG A 95 31.17 -13.81 9.29
C ARG A 95 32.60 -14.22 9.64
N ARG A 96 32.78 -14.70 10.86
CA ARG A 96 33.73 -15.75 11.21
C ARG A 96 33.01 -16.75 12.10
#